data_AF-A0AAP2S3P9-F1
#
_entry.id   AF-A0AAP2S3P9-F1
#
_cell.length_a   1.000
_cell.length_b   1.000
_cell.length_c   1.000
_cell.angle_alpha   90.00
_cell.angle_beta   90.00
_cell.angle_gamma   90.00
#
_symmetry.space_group_name_H-M   'P 1'
#
loop_
_entity.id
_entity.type
_entity.pdbx_description
1 polymer ?
#
loop_
_entity_poly.entity_id
_entity_poly.type
_entity_poly.pdbx_seq_one_letter_code
_entity_poly.pdbx_strand_id
1 'polypeptide(L)'
;MLQESKGWAWLYLCIAILLLIIGIAAPFVRDLFLSLKPEGDTPAQWLERTGAVTTIFGLLAINLIDEGIERLVPSRKLADTGGVATFAVFETIFTWIKRFAFLLTIAGTLVWGYGTVIMVVLNKAA
;
A
#
# COMPACT_ATOMS: atom_id res chain seq x y z
N MET A 1 23.65 11.97 -12.44
CA MET A 1 23.60 11.08 -11.25
C MET A 1 22.55 11.52 -10.22
N LEU A 2 22.70 12.66 -9.51
CA LEU A 2 21.69 13.09 -8.51
C LEU A 2 20.29 13.38 -9.09
N GLN A 3 20.20 13.87 -10.33
CA GLN A 3 18.91 14.13 -10.97
C GLN A 3 18.18 12.84 -11.38
N GLU A 4 18.94 11.79 -11.73
CA GLU A 4 18.39 10.48 -12.08
C GLU A 4 17.89 9.74 -10.83
N SER A 5 18.61 9.79 -9.71
CA SER A 5 18.17 9.14 -8.47
C SER A 5 16.87 9.74 -7.91
N LYS A 6 16.68 11.06 -8.05
CA LYS A 6 15.40 11.74 -7.72
C LYS A 6 14.25 11.26 -8.60
N GLY A 7 14.49 11.05 -9.90
CA GLY A 7 13.46 10.57 -10.82
C GLY A 7 12.94 9.18 -10.43
N TRP A 8 13.85 8.27 -10.08
CA TRP A 8 13.49 6.95 -9.58
C TRP A 8 12.70 7.03 -8.27
N ALA A 9 13.15 7.83 -7.30
CA ALA A 9 12.43 8.00 -6.04
C ALA A 9 10.99 8.47 -6.23
N TRP A 10 10.78 9.47 -7.09
CA TRP A 10 9.42 9.92 -7.44
C TRP A 10 8.60 8.83 -8.12
N LEU A 11 9.20 8.06 -9.02
CA LEU A 11 8.52 6.95 -9.68
C LEU A 11 8.06 5.90 -8.66
N TYR A 12 8.96 5.43 -7.78
CA TYR A 12 8.63 4.47 -6.73
C TYR A 12 7.55 5.01 -5.79
N LEU A 13 7.64 6.28 -5.39
CA LEU A 13 6.63 6.93 -4.56
C LEU A 13 5.26 6.98 -5.26
N CYS A 14 5.20 7.40 -6.51
CA CYS A 14 3.96 7.47 -7.28
C CYS A 14 3.32 6.09 -7.44
N ILE A 15 4.10 5.05 -7.73
CA ILE A 15 3.60 3.68 -7.86
C ILE A 15 3.11 3.18 -6.49
N ALA A 16 3.87 3.40 -5.42
CA ALA A 16 3.45 3.00 -4.07
C ALA A 16 2.13 3.70 -3.67
N ILE A 17 1.99 5.00 -3.93
CA ILE A 17 0.75 5.74 -3.69
C ILE A 17 -0.41 5.15 -4.49
N LEU A 18 -0.21 4.85 -5.78
CA LEU A 18 -1.24 4.23 -6.62
C LEU A 18 -1.69 2.88 -6.05
N LEU A 19 -0.75 2.03 -5.61
CA LEU A 19 -1.07 0.75 -4.99
C LEU A 19 -1.87 0.93 -3.70
N LEU A 20 -1.51 1.91 -2.87
CA LEU A 20 -2.26 2.23 -1.65
C LEU A 20 -3.66 2.73 -1.96
N ILE A 21 -3.85 3.55 -2.98
CA ILE A 21 -5.19 3.98 -3.43
C ILE A 21 -6.03 2.77 -3.83
N ILE A 22 -5.46 1.83 -4.60
CA ILE A 22 -6.16 0.60 -4.98
C ILE A 22 -6.51 -0.23 -3.75
N GLY A 23 -5.56 -0.41 -2.83
CA GLY A 23 -5.75 -1.18 -1.61
C GLY A 23 -6.81 -0.58 -0.67
N ILE A 24 -6.83 0.74 -0.52
CA ILE A 24 -7.85 1.46 0.27
C ILE A 24 -9.20 1.35 -0.42
N ALA A 25 -9.27 1.61 -1.73
CA ALA A 25 -10.52 1.67 -2.46
C ALA A 25 -11.23 0.31 -2.51
N ALA A 26 -10.48 -0.80 -2.62
CA ALA A 26 -11.02 -2.15 -2.81
C ALA A 26 -12.23 -2.51 -1.91
N PRO A 27 -12.20 -2.34 -0.57
CA PRO A 27 -13.35 -2.62 0.28
C PRO A 27 -14.53 -1.65 0.11
N PHE A 28 -14.29 -0.37 -0.21
CA PHE A 28 -15.35 0.64 -0.34
C PHE A 28 -16.06 0.58 -1.67
N VAL A 29 -15.31 0.32 -2.75
CA VAL A 29 -15.86 0.17 -4.10
C VAL A 29 -16.06 -1.31 -4.45
N ARG A 30 -16.23 -2.18 -3.45
CA ARG A 30 -16.46 -3.62 -3.66
C ARG A 30 -17.60 -3.89 -4.65
N ASP A 31 -18.57 -2.96 -4.72
CA ASP A 31 -19.72 -3.02 -5.60
C ASP A 31 -19.39 -2.73 -7.07
N LEU A 32 -18.37 -1.91 -7.35
CA LEU A 32 -17.80 -1.73 -8.69
C LEU A 32 -16.98 -2.97 -9.09
N PHE A 33 -16.30 -3.58 -8.11
CA PHE A 33 -15.63 -4.87 -8.27
C PHE A 33 -16.63 -6.04 -8.41
N LEU A 34 -17.92 -5.89 -8.10
CA LEU A 34 -18.93 -6.97 -8.23
C LEU A 34 -19.04 -7.53 -9.64
N SER A 35 -18.67 -6.78 -10.66
CA SER A 35 -18.59 -7.29 -12.04
C SER A 35 -17.62 -8.48 -12.17
N LEU A 36 -16.68 -8.63 -11.24
CA LEU A 36 -15.76 -9.76 -11.13
C LEU A 36 -16.14 -10.75 -10.02
N LYS A 37 -17.25 -10.51 -9.29
CA LYS A 37 -17.70 -11.42 -8.22
C LYS A 37 -18.20 -12.72 -8.85
N PRO A 38 -17.68 -13.89 -8.45
CA PRO A 38 -18.27 -15.16 -8.83
C PRO A 38 -19.75 -15.24 -8.41
N GLU A 39 -20.61 -15.82 -9.24
CA GLU A 39 -22.05 -15.93 -8.96
C GLU A 39 -22.33 -16.65 -7.62
N GLY A 40 -21.48 -17.60 -7.24
CA GLY A 40 -21.60 -18.37 -6.00
C GLY A 40 -21.13 -17.67 -4.71
N ASP A 41 -20.42 -16.55 -4.80
CA ASP A 41 -19.89 -15.87 -3.60
C ASP A 41 -20.97 -15.01 -2.92
N THR A 42 -21.11 -15.13 -1.61
CA THR A 42 -21.91 -14.20 -0.81
C THR A 42 -21.25 -12.82 -0.73
N PRO A 43 -22.00 -11.74 -0.41
CA PRO A 43 -21.40 -10.41 -0.21
C PRO A 43 -20.29 -10.39 0.86
N ALA A 44 -20.40 -11.28 1.85
CA ALA A 44 -19.43 -11.39 2.93
C ALA A 44 -18.13 -12.04 2.47
N GLN A 45 -18.22 -13.14 1.72
CA GLN A 45 -17.05 -13.74 1.06
C GLN A 45 -16.40 -12.77 0.07
N TRP A 46 -17.19 -11.95 -0.62
CA TRP A 46 -16.65 -10.93 -1.52
C TRP A 46 -15.88 -9.83 -0.77
N LEU A 47 -16.34 -9.42 0.41
CA LEU A 47 -15.57 -8.53 1.28
C LEU A 47 -14.23 -9.15 1.73
N GLU A 48 -14.19 -10.46 1.99
CA GLU A 48 -12.93 -11.14 2.30
C GLU A 48 -11.93 -11.06 1.13
N ARG A 49 -12.40 -11.18 -0.11
CA ARG A 49 -11.55 -11.02 -1.31
C ARG A 49 -10.97 -9.61 -1.42
N THR A 50 -11.74 -8.57 -1.13
CA THR A 50 -11.22 -7.20 -1.14
C THR A 50 -10.22 -6.97 -0.01
N GLY A 51 -10.38 -7.62 1.15
CA GLY A 51 -9.37 -7.66 2.21
C GLY A 51 -8.03 -8.25 1.72
N ALA A 52 -8.06 -9.32 0.93
CA ALA A 52 -6.84 -9.89 0.33
C ALA A 52 -6.16 -8.88 -0.61
N VAL A 53 -6.93 -8.19 -1.46
CA VAL A 53 -6.42 -7.12 -2.33
C VAL A 53 -5.76 -6.02 -1.51
N THR A 54 -6.44 -5.48 -0.49
CA THR A 54 -5.89 -4.48 0.42
C THR A 54 -4.57 -4.93 1.05
N THR A 55 -4.50 -6.20 1.48
CA THR A 55 -3.31 -6.80 2.10
C THR A 55 -2.12 -6.82 1.16
N ILE A 56 -2.31 -7.41 -0.02
CA ILE A 56 -1.25 -7.61 -1.02
C ILE A 56 -0.77 -6.28 -1.56
N PHE A 57 -1.67 -5.33 -1.84
CA PHE A 57 -1.28 -4.03 -2.36
C PHE A 57 -0.53 -3.18 -1.31
N GLY A 58 -0.92 -3.28 -0.04
CA GLY A 58 -0.13 -2.71 1.06
C GLY A 58 1.28 -3.31 1.12
N LEU A 59 1.41 -4.64 0.99
CA LEU A 59 2.71 -5.32 1.01
C LEU A 59 3.57 -4.95 -0.20
N LEU A 60 2.99 -4.85 -1.40
CA LEU A 60 3.70 -4.40 -2.59
C LEU A 60 4.18 -2.94 -2.45
N ALA A 61 3.37 -2.07 -1.87
CA ALA A 61 3.77 -0.68 -1.58
C ALA A 61 4.96 -0.63 -0.61
N ILE A 62 4.98 -1.47 0.43
CA ILE A 62 6.13 -1.59 1.34
C ILE A 62 7.41 -1.96 0.58
N ASN A 63 7.35 -3.00 -0.26
CA ASN A 63 8.52 -3.46 -1.03
C ASN A 63 9.03 -2.40 -2.01
N LEU A 64 8.14 -1.71 -2.72
CA LEU A 64 8.54 -0.62 -3.63
C LEU A 64 9.18 0.56 -2.92
N ILE A 65 8.71 0.89 -1.72
CA ILE A 65 9.33 1.93 -0.92
C ILE A 65 10.73 1.52 -0.48
N ASP A 66 10.93 0.27 -0.06
CA ASP A 66 12.26 -0.23 0.33
C ASP A 66 13.25 -0.20 -0.85
N GLU A 67 12.84 -0.65 -2.03
CA GLU A 67 13.64 -0.50 -3.26
C GLU A 67 13.94 0.97 -3.59
N GLY A 68 12.97 1.85 -3.37
CA GLY A 68 13.12 3.29 -3.56
C GLY A 68 14.15 3.92 -2.62
N ILE A 69 14.16 3.53 -1.33
CA ILE A 69 15.16 3.98 -0.35
C ILE A 69 16.54 3.51 -0.78
N GLU A 70 16.69 2.21 -1.12
CA GLU A 70 17.98 1.63 -1.48
C GLU A 70 18.64 2.35 -2.66
N ARG A 71 17.84 2.77 -3.65
CA ARG A 71 18.33 3.55 -4.80
C ARG A 71 18.67 5.00 -4.48
N LEU A 72 18.11 5.54 -3.40
CA LEU A 72 18.40 6.88 -2.91
C LEU A 72 19.63 6.94 -2.02
N VAL A 73 20.03 5.81 -1.40
CA VAL A 73 21.22 5.76 -0.54
C VAL A 73 22.42 6.30 -1.32
N PRO A 74 23.03 7.42 -0.89
CA PRO A 74 24.19 7.97 -1.56
C PRO A 74 25.25 6.87 -1.63
N SER A 75 25.82 6.64 -2.82
CA SER A 75 27.05 5.86 -2.92
C SER A 75 27.99 6.43 -1.85
N ARG A 76 28.62 5.59 -1.02
CA ARG A 76 29.37 5.92 0.23
C ARG A 76 30.56 6.89 0.06
N LYS A 77 30.55 7.76 -0.95
CA LYS A 77 31.46 8.86 -1.22
C LYS A 77 31.14 9.98 -0.22
N LEU A 78 32.05 10.14 0.74
CA LEU A 78 32.01 10.98 1.93
C LEU A 78 31.82 12.50 1.74
N ALA A 79 31.39 12.99 0.56
CA ALA A 79 31.43 14.43 0.25
C ALA A 79 30.19 15.01 -0.47
N ASP A 80 29.10 14.24 -0.68
CA ASP A 80 27.92 14.75 -1.37
C ASP A 80 26.85 15.30 -0.39
N THR A 81 27.07 16.52 0.10
CA THR A 81 26.15 17.21 1.02
C THR A 81 24.78 17.52 0.39
N GLY A 82 24.70 17.65 -0.95
CA GLY A 82 23.44 17.85 -1.67
C GLY A 82 22.59 16.59 -1.80
N GLY A 83 23.24 15.43 -1.93
CA GLY A 83 22.61 14.12 -1.86
C GLY A 83 21.97 13.84 -0.50
N VAL A 84 22.64 14.24 0.60
CA VAL A 84 22.16 14.01 1.98
C VAL A 84 20.85 14.76 2.28
N ALA A 85 20.74 16.04 1.89
CA ALA A 85 19.51 16.80 2.11
C ALA A 85 18.32 16.25 1.31
N THR A 86 18.57 15.80 0.07
CA THR A 86 17.52 15.17 -0.76
C THR A 86 17.10 13.83 -0.16
N PHE A 87 18.06 13.02 0.28
CA PHE A 87 17.82 11.73 0.92
C PHE A 87 16.92 11.90 2.16
N ALA A 88 17.24 12.84 3.05
CA ALA A 88 16.49 13.05 4.29
C ALA A 88 14.99 13.39 4.07
N VAL A 89 14.69 14.17 3.02
CA VAL A 89 13.29 14.50 2.66
C VAL A 89 12.55 13.25 2.20
N PHE A 90 13.13 12.47 1.28
CA PHE A 90 12.49 11.26 0.78
C PHE A 90 12.42 10.16 1.83
N GLU A 91 13.44 9.99 2.67
CA GLU A 91 13.46 9.02 3.76
C GLU A 91 12.29 9.26 4.73
N THR A 92 12.03 10.51 5.08
CA THR A 92 10.90 10.86 5.95
C THR A 92 9.57 10.51 5.30
N ILE A 93 9.38 10.90 4.02
CA ILE A 93 8.15 10.60 3.28
C ILE A 93 7.96 9.09 3.14
N PHE A 94 9.00 8.36 2.75
CA PHE A 94 8.99 6.93 2.52
C PHE A 94 8.71 6.17 3.81
N THR A 95 9.26 6.63 4.94
CA THR A 95 8.95 6.06 6.26
C THR A 95 7.47 6.19 6.61
N TRP A 96 6.86 7.36 6.37
CA TRP A 96 5.43 7.55 6.63
C TRP A 96 4.55 6.69 5.72
N ILE A 97 4.87 6.64 4.42
CA ILE A 97 4.14 5.80 3.46
C ILE A 97 4.27 4.32 3.84
N LYS A 98 5.47 3.85 4.22
CA LYS A 98 5.70 2.47 4.65
C LYS A 98 4.89 2.10 5.90
N ARG A 99 4.86 3.00 6.91
CA ARG A 99 4.04 2.80 8.12
C ARG A 99 2.56 2.71 7.78
N PHE A 100 2.08 3.60 6.92
CA PHE A 100 0.68 3.57 6.47
C PHE A 100 0.37 2.30 5.68
N ALA A 101 1.24 1.89 4.77
CA ALA A 101 1.12 0.65 4.00
C ALA A 101 1.07 -0.58 4.91
N PHE A 102 1.89 -0.61 5.96
CA PHE A 102 1.87 -1.67 6.96
C PHE A 102 0.56 -1.75 7.74
N LEU A 103 0.02 -0.60 8.18
CA LEU A 103 -1.29 -0.55 8.82
C LEU A 103 -2.40 -1.02 7.88
N LEU A 104 -2.32 -0.64 6.60
CA LEU A 104 -3.25 -1.08 5.57
C LEU A 104 -3.17 -2.59 5.34
N THR A 105 -1.96 -3.18 5.33
CA THR A 105 -1.77 -4.64 5.25
C THR A 105 -2.41 -5.37 6.42
N ILE A 106 -2.24 -4.86 7.65
CA ILE A 106 -2.89 -5.44 8.84
C ILE A 106 -4.42 -5.35 8.70
N ALA A 107 -4.95 -4.18 8.36
CA ALA A 107 -6.38 -3.98 8.20
C ALA A 107 -6.96 -4.90 7.13
N GLY A 108 -6.29 -5.00 5.97
CA GLY A 108 -6.66 -5.92 4.91
C GLY A 108 -6.67 -7.38 5.38
N THR A 109 -5.68 -7.79 6.18
CA THR A 109 -5.58 -9.17 6.69
C THR A 109 -6.75 -9.50 7.61
N LEU A 110 -7.16 -8.55 8.45
CA LEU A 110 -8.33 -8.70 9.31
C LEU A 110 -9.61 -8.84 8.48
N VAL A 111 -9.80 -7.99 7.46
CA VAL A 111 -10.94 -8.08 6.55
C VAL A 111 -10.94 -9.40 5.77
N TRP A 112 -9.77 -9.85 5.33
CA TRP A 112 -9.62 -11.09 4.59
C TRP A 112 -9.94 -12.32 5.43
N GLY A 113 -9.42 -12.39 6.65
CA GLY A 113 -9.64 -13.54 7.54
C GLY A 113 -11.00 -13.55 8.24
N TYR A 114 -11.63 -12.38 8.41
CA TYR A 114 -12.83 -12.23 9.25
C TYR A 114 -13.99 -11.49 8.57
N GLY A 115 -13.97 -11.30 7.25
CA GLY A 115 -15.00 -10.52 6.54
C GLY A 115 -16.43 -11.02 6.80
N THR A 116 -16.64 -12.34 6.90
CA THR A 116 -17.92 -12.92 7.31
C THR A 116 -18.35 -12.50 8.72
N VAL A 117 -17.44 -12.56 9.69
CA VAL A 117 -17.71 -12.15 11.08
C VAL A 117 -18.03 -10.66 11.15
N ILE A 118 -17.26 -9.82 10.45
CA ILE A 118 -17.47 -8.37 10.39
C ILE A 118 -18.87 -8.06 9.86
N MET A 119 -19.28 -8.68 8.76
CA MET A 119 -20.62 -8.48 8.18
C MET A 119 -21.75 -8.94 9.12
N VAL A 120 -21.58 -10.08 9.80
CA VAL A 120 -22.57 -10.55 10.79
C VAL A 120 -22.72 -9.57 11.94
N VAL A 121 -21.60 -9.01 12.45
CA VAL A 121 -21.63 -8.02 13.53
C VAL A 121 -22.29 -6.72 13.08
N LEU A 122 -21.95 -6.22 11.88
CA LEU A 122 -22.55 -5.01 11.32
C LEU A 122 -24.06 -5.16 11.12
N ASN A 123 -24.52 -6.29 10.61
CA ASN A 123 -25.95 -6.56 10.40
C ASN A 123 -26.74 -6.71 11.70
N LYS A 124 -26.08 -7.05 12.83
CA LYS A 124 -26.72 -7.10 14.16
C LYS A 124 -26.79 -5.73 14.85
N ALA A 125 -25.94 -4.79 14.42
CA ALA A 125 -25.86 -3.44 15.00
C ALA A 125 -26.76 -2.43 14.25
N ALA A 126 -27.23 -2.78 13.06
CA ALA A 126 -28.19 -2.02 12.26
C ALA A 126 -29.63 -2.47 12.55
#